data_AF-A0A975AAV9-F1
#
_entry.id   AF-A0A975AAV9-F1
#
_cell.length_a   1.000
_cell.length_b   1.000
_cell.length_c   1.000
_cell.angle_alpha   90.00
_cell.angle_beta   90.00
_cell.angle_gamma   90.00
#
_symmetry.space_group_name_H-M   'P 1'
#
loop_
_entity.id
_entity.type
_entity.pdbx_description
1 polymer ?
#
loop_
_entity_poly.entity_id
_entity_poly.type
_entity_poly.pdbx_seq_one_letter_code
_entity_poly.pdbx_strand_id
1 'polypeptide(L)'
;MDDEQLMTAAKTLARWCYSRGVDERVLGCGEQLLKAAVDQAFGRPAPAHLEHALWEQVATLLRQRRDWDRDHQVTPPPPAACLPCAVAVDECPAHAGRRCRACGGQLHRIVVDEGFDTHPCCDRPGGTGCHGVLEHAAQMLGATLLAQPA
;
A
#
# COMPACT_ATOMS: atom_id res chain seq x y z
N MET A 1 -9.36 -26.08 23.10
CA MET A 1 -8.12 -25.33 22.87
C MET A 1 -8.13 -24.18 23.85
N ASP A 2 -7.10 -24.06 24.68
CA ASP A 2 -7.08 -23.07 25.78
C ASP A 2 -7.06 -21.63 25.25
N ASP A 3 -7.79 -20.74 25.94
CA ASP A 3 -7.76 -19.28 25.71
C ASP A 3 -6.33 -18.72 25.66
N GLU A 4 -5.39 -19.38 26.34
CA GLU A 4 -3.96 -19.07 26.33
C GLU A 4 -3.31 -19.23 24.95
N GLN A 5 -3.68 -20.28 24.20
CA GLN A 5 -3.16 -20.51 22.84
C GLN A 5 -3.70 -19.45 21.87
N LEU A 6 -4.98 -19.12 21.97
CA LEU A 6 -5.60 -18.05 21.19
C LEU A 6 -4.92 -16.70 21.47
N MET A 7 -4.74 -16.37 22.75
CA MET A 7 -4.09 -15.13 23.16
C MET A 7 -2.63 -15.05 22.67
N THR A 8 -1.88 -16.15 22.74
CA THR A 8 -0.49 -16.22 22.25
C THR A 8 -0.43 -16.00 20.74
N ALA A 9 -1.34 -16.64 20.01
CA ALA A 9 -1.49 -16.47 18.57
C ALA A 9 -1.82 -15.00 18.22
N ALA A 10 -2.78 -14.41 18.93
CA ALA A 10 -3.21 -13.03 18.72
C ALA A 10 -2.09 -12.02 19.00
N LYS A 11 -1.32 -12.20 20.08
CA LYS A 11 -0.16 -11.34 20.39
C LYS A 11 0.92 -11.40 19.31
N THR A 12 1.20 -12.59 18.81
CA THR A 12 2.18 -12.80 17.74
C THR A 12 1.75 -12.08 16.46
N LEU A 13 0.50 -12.28 16.05
CA LEU A 13 -0.06 -11.65 14.86
C LEU A 13 -0.18 -10.12 15.03
N ALA A 14 -0.61 -9.63 16.19
CA ALA A 14 -0.68 -8.19 16.47
C ALA A 14 0.70 -7.52 16.40
N ARG A 15 1.76 -8.17 16.90
CA ARG A 15 3.14 -7.66 16.78
C ARG A 15 3.59 -7.59 15.33
N TRP A 16 3.28 -8.63 14.54
CA TRP A 16 3.58 -8.66 13.11
C TRP A 16 2.83 -7.53 12.37
N CYS A 17 1.52 -7.39 12.61
CA CYS A 17 0.68 -6.33 12.03
C CYS A 17 1.24 -4.94 12.35
N TYR A 18 1.55 -4.68 13.63
CA TYR A 18 2.10 -3.41 14.08
C TYR A 18 3.42 -3.07 13.37
N SER A 19 4.37 -4.02 13.32
CA SER A 19 5.67 -3.79 12.66
C SER A 19 5.57 -3.46 11.17
N ARG A 20 4.44 -3.81 10.55
CA ARG A 20 4.16 -3.57 9.13
C ARG A 20 3.16 -2.44 8.88
N GLY A 21 2.81 -1.67 9.91
CA GLY A 21 1.89 -0.54 9.77
C GLY A 21 0.44 -0.95 9.43
N VAL A 22 0.04 -2.16 9.81
CA VAL A 22 -1.36 -2.60 9.66
C VAL A 22 -2.18 -2.03 10.81
N ASP A 23 -3.23 -1.28 10.48
CA ASP A 23 -4.23 -0.76 11.43
C ASP A 23 -5.51 -1.61 11.41
N GLU A 24 -6.37 -1.47 12.42
CA GLU A 24 -7.66 -2.15 12.57
C GLU A 24 -8.60 -1.91 11.39
N ARG A 25 -8.45 -0.80 10.66
CA ARG A 25 -9.22 -0.46 9.45
C ARG A 25 -8.94 -1.42 8.29
N VAL A 26 -7.80 -2.12 8.34
CA VAL A 26 -7.36 -3.07 7.30
C VAL A 26 -8.04 -4.44 7.47
N LEU A 27 -8.76 -4.66 8.57
CA LEU A 27 -9.44 -5.93 8.87
C LEU A 27 -10.72 -6.15 8.03
N GLY A 28 -11.13 -5.17 7.21
CA GLY A 28 -12.20 -5.33 6.21
C GLY A 28 -11.74 -5.95 4.88
N CYS A 29 -10.49 -6.39 4.76
CA CYS A 29 -9.95 -6.97 3.52
C CYS A 29 -10.38 -8.43 3.33
N GLY A 30 -10.35 -8.93 2.08
CA GLY A 30 -10.80 -10.28 1.74
C GLY A 30 -10.05 -11.41 2.46
N GLU A 31 -10.77 -12.48 2.80
CA GLU A 31 -10.33 -13.61 3.64
C GLU A 31 -8.99 -14.23 3.21
N GLN A 32 -8.72 -14.33 1.90
CA GLN A 32 -7.47 -14.90 1.39
C GLN A 32 -6.22 -14.10 1.80
N LEU A 33 -6.34 -12.77 1.86
CA LEU A 33 -5.23 -11.91 2.28
C LEU A 33 -5.01 -11.97 3.78
N LEU A 34 -6.08 -12.11 4.55
CA LEU A 34 -6.01 -12.34 5.99
C LEU A 34 -5.30 -13.67 6.27
N LYS A 35 -5.65 -14.73 5.56
CA LYS A 35 -4.96 -16.02 5.67
C LYS A 35 -3.46 -15.91 5.36
N ALA A 36 -3.08 -15.25 4.27
CA ALA A 36 -1.68 -15.06 3.92
C ALA A 36 -0.90 -14.27 4.99
N ALA A 37 -1.51 -13.24 5.58
CA ALA A 37 -0.91 -12.49 6.70
C ALA A 37 -0.65 -13.39 7.91
N VAL A 38 -1.62 -14.25 8.24
CA VAL A 38 -1.52 -15.17 9.37
C VAL A 38 -0.43 -16.23 9.14
N ASP A 39 -0.39 -16.80 7.94
CA ASP A 39 0.59 -17.83 7.57
C ASP A 39 2.02 -17.27 7.64
N GLN A 40 2.24 -16.04 7.18
CA GLN A 40 3.54 -15.37 7.32
C GLN A 40 3.88 -15.03 8.77
N ALA A 41 2.92 -14.56 9.56
CA ALA A 41 3.15 -14.21 10.97
C ALA A 41 3.55 -15.43 11.81
N PHE A 42 2.97 -16.60 11.53
CA PHE A 42 3.28 -17.84 12.24
C PHE A 42 4.36 -18.70 11.57
N GLY A 43 4.72 -18.42 10.31
CA GLY A 43 5.60 -19.27 9.50
C GLY A 43 4.99 -20.63 9.15
N ARG A 44 3.67 -20.78 9.31
CA ARG A 44 2.91 -22.01 9.07
C ARG A 44 1.42 -21.71 8.85
N PRO A 45 0.67 -22.60 8.18
CA PRO A 45 -0.76 -22.45 8.01
C PRO A 45 -1.53 -22.27 9.33
N ALA A 46 -2.40 -21.26 9.39
CA ALA A 46 -3.28 -21.08 10.54
C ALA A 46 -4.37 -22.18 10.61
N PRO A 47 -4.80 -22.58 11.82
CA PRO A 47 -6.00 -23.39 11.98
C PRO A 47 -7.25 -22.59 11.60
N ALA A 48 -7.98 -23.03 10.56
CA ALA A 48 -9.14 -22.32 10.00
C ALA A 48 -10.25 -22.01 11.03
N HIS A 49 -10.39 -22.85 12.06
CA HIS A 49 -11.40 -22.69 13.09
C HIS A 49 -11.13 -21.54 14.07
N LEU A 50 -9.95 -20.90 13.99
CA LEU A 50 -9.58 -19.78 14.85
C LEU A 50 -9.71 -18.41 14.19
N GLU A 51 -9.93 -18.36 12.87
CA GLU A 51 -9.74 -17.13 12.09
C GLU A 51 -10.54 -15.95 12.63
N HIS A 52 -11.83 -16.13 12.92
CA HIS A 52 -12.68 -15.04 13.41
C HIS A 52 -12.25 -14.52 14.79
N ALA A 53 -12.18 -15.40 15.79
CA ALA A 53 -11.81 -15.05 17.16
C ALA A 53 -10.38 -14.50 17.25
N LEU A 54 -9.46 -15.01 16.42
CA LEU A 54 -8.09 -14.52 16.32
C LEU A 54 -8.08 -13.06 15.85
N TRP A 55 -8.81 -12.73 14.79
CA TRP A 55 -8.84 -11.36 14.25
C TRP A 55 -9.52 -10.36 15.18
N GLU A 56 -10.59 -10.75 15.89
CA GLU A 56 -11.19 -9.91 16.92
C GLU A 56 -10.20 -9.57 18.05
N GLN A 57 -9.42 -10.56 18.49
CA GLN A 57 -8.41 -10.36 19.53
C GLN A 57 -7.25 -9.49 19.02
N VAL A 58 -6.81 -9.68 17.77
CA VAL A 58 -5.79 -8.83 17.14
C VAL A 58 -6.25 -7.38 17.01
N ALA A 59 -7.50 -7.15 16.59
CA ALA A 59 -8.08 -5.80 16.51
C ALA A 59 -8.04 -5.09 17.86
N THR A 60 -8.38 -5.82 18.93
CA THR A 60 -8.34 -5.31 20.30
C THR A 60 -6.92 -4.97 20.74
N LEU A 61 -5.94 -5.82 20.46
CA LEU A 61 -4.53 -5.57 20.78
C LEU A 61 -3.95 -4.39 20.01
N LEU A 62 -4.31 -4.22 18.73
CA LEU A 62 -3.88 -3.06 17.92
C LEU A 62 -4.48 -1.75 18.44
N ARG A 63 -5.77 -1.74 18.83
CA ARG A 63 -6.39 -0.60 19.52
C ARG A 63 -5.63 -0.22 20.79
N GLN A 64 -5.41 -1.20 21.66
CA GLN A 64 -4.66 -0.99 22.91
C GLN A 64 -3.26 -0.46 22.65
N ARG A 65 -2.57 -0.97 21.61
CA ARG A 65 -1.24 -0.51 21.24
C ARG A 65 -1.25 0.93 20.74
N ARG A 66 -2.22 1.30 19.91
CA ARG A 66 -2.41 2.68 19.43
C ARG A 66 -2.67 3.64 20.59
N ASP A 67 -3.51 3.25 21.52
CA ASP A 67 -3.82 4.05 22.71
C ASP A 67 -2.56 4.23 23.57
N TRP A 68 -1.79 3.17 23.79
CA TRP A 68 -0.51 3.24 24.49
C TRP A 68 0.51 4.13 23.77
N ASP A 69 0.66 4.00 22.44
CA ASP A 69 1.58 4.83 21.64
C ASP A 69 1.22 6.32 21.75
N ARG A 70 -0.08 6.65 21.72
CA ARG A 70 -0.57 8.02 21.92
C ARG A 70 -0.22 8.55 23.31
N ASP A 71 -0.50 7.76 24.33
CA ASP A 71 -0.29 8.16 25.73
C ASP A 71 1.21 8.33 26.06
N HIS A 72 2.08 7.58 25.36
CA HIS A 72 3.53 7.58 25.55
C HIS A 72 4.30 8.36 24.47
N GLN A 73 3.60 9.03 23.54
CA GLN A 73 4.17 9.79 22.42
C GLN A 73 5.15 8.97 21.56
N VAL A 74 4.88 7.68 21.39
CA VAL A 74 5.66 6.80 20.52
C VAL A 74 5.19 6.99 19.08
N THR A 75 6.15 7.25 18.18
CA THR A 75 5.85 7.32 16.74
C THR A 75 5.65 5.90 16.21
N PRO A 76 4.46 5.54 15.70
CA PRO A 76 4.21 4.20 15.17
C PRO A 76 4.94 4.01 13.82
N PRO A 77 5.09 2.75 13.37
CA PRO A 77 5.56 2.45 12.03
C PRO A 77 4.68 3.13 10.97
N PRO A 78 5.25 3.53 9.81
CA PRO A 78 4.47 4.08 8.71
C PRO A 78 3.33 3.14 8.31
N PRO A 79 2.09 3.63 8.13
CA PRO A 79 0.97 2.77 7.80
C PRO A 79 1.19 2.10 6.43
N ALA A 80 0.84 0.83 6.32
CA ALA A 80 0.80 0.14 5.04
C ALA A 80 -0.30 0.74 4.16
N ALA A 81 0.01 0.98 2.89
CA ALA A 81 -0.97 1.51 1.93
C ALA A 81 -2.16 0.55 1.70
N CYS A 82 -1.93 -0.76 1.83
CA CYS A 82 -2.98 -1.80 1.79
C CYS A 82 -2.48 -3.11 2.43
N LEU A 83 -3.38 -4.06 2.69
CA LEU A 83 -3.00 -5.38 3.22
C LEU A 83 -2.01 -6.14 2.33
N PRO A 84 -2.14 -6.15 0.98
CA PRO A 84 -1.11 -6.70 0.12
C PRO A 84 0.27 -6.04 0.27
N CYS A 85 0.38 -4.74 0.57
CA CYS A 85 1.67 -4.11 0.89
C CYS A 85 2.25 -4.62 2.20
N ALA A 86 1.40 -4.82 3.20
CA ALA A 86 1.85 -5.39 4.47
C ALA A 86 2.30 -6.85 4.31
N VAL A 87 1.64 -7.64 3.47
CA VAL A 87 1.96 -9.07 3.27
C VAL A 87 3.06 -9.30 2.23
N ALA A 88 3.29 -8.36 1.30
CA ALA A 88 4.32 -8.52 0.28
C ALA A 88 5.73 -8.63 0.90
N VAL A 89 6.54 -9.54 0.34
CA VAL A 89 7.98 -9.65 0.64
C VAL A 89 8.77 -8.63 -0.18
N ASP A 90 8.36 -8.44 -1.44
CA ASP A 90 9.00 -7.52 -2.39
C ASP A 90 8.09 -6.31 -2.68
N GLU A 91 7.07 -6.48 -3.54
CA GLU A 91 6.18 -5.39 -3.94
C GLU A 91 4.72 -5.87 -4.04
N CYS A 92 3.78 -5.05 -3.56
CA CYS A 92 2.35 -5.31 -3.71
C CYS A 92 1.93 -5.13 -5.18
N PRO A 93 1.23 -6.04 -5.85
CA PRO A 93 0.85 -5.87 -7.26
C PRO A 93 0.11 -4.57 -7.60
N ALA A 94 -0.61 -3.98 -6.64
CA ALA A 94 -1.32 -2.71 -6.80
C ALA A 94 -0.41 -1.46 -6.64
N HIS A 95 0.72 -1.61 -5.96
CA HIS A 95 1.65 -0.50 -5.64
C HIS A 95 3.08 -0.75 -6.13
N ALA A 96 3.37 -1.95 -6.63
CA ALA A 96 4.48 -2.29 -7.49
C ALA A 96 4.28 -1.42 -8.70
N GLY A 97 4.88 -0.24 -8.66
CA GLY A 97 4.69 0.78 -9.67
C GLY A 97 4.98 0.12 -11.00
N ARG A 98 3.94 -0.12 -11.82
CA ARG A 98 4.20 -0.58 -13.17
C ARG A 98 5.06 0.50 -13.80
N ARG A 99 6.27 0.13 -14.18
CA ARG A 99 7.23 1.06 -14.76
C ARG A 99 6.93 1.12 -16.23
N CYS A 100 6.99 2.33 -16.80
CA CYS A 100 6.89 2.51 -18.24
C CYS A 100 7.99 1.68 -18.88
N ARG A 101 7.62 0.78 -19.80
CA ARG A 101 8.57 -0.09 -20.49
C ARG A 101 9.65 0.70 -21.24
N ALA A 102 9.31 1.90 -21.73
CA ALA A 102 10.20 2.72 -22.53
C ALA A 102 11.19 3.55 -21.70
N CYS A 103 10.75 4.17 -20.60
CA CYS A 103 11.59 5.10 -19.82
C CYS A 103 11.95 4.60 -18.42
N GLY A 104 11.34 3.51 -17.96
CA GLY A 104 11.50 3.00 -16.60
C GLY A 104 10.92 3.89 -15.50
N GLY A 105 10.23 4.98 -15.84
CA GLY A 105 9.53 5.85 -14.89
C GLY A 105 8.24 5.21 -14.38
N GLN A 106 7.72 5.66 -13.24
CA GLN A 106 6.50 5.09 -12.66
C GLN A 106 5.26 5.48 -13.47
N LEU A 107 4.42 4.50 -13.84
CA LEU A 107 3.15 4.75 -14.52
C LEU A 107 2.09 5.26 -13.55
N HIS A 108 1.25 6.19 -14.03
CA HIS A 108 0.09 6.64 -13.27
C HIS A 108 -0.95 5.52 -13.21
N ARG A 109 -1.66 5.39 -12.09
CA ARG A 109 -2.64 4.32 -11.88
C ARG A 109 -3.70 4.22 -12.98
N ILE A 110 -4.22 5.36 -13.46
CA ILE A 110 -5.21 5.40 -14.56
C ILE A 110 -4.69 4.69 -15.81
N VAL A 111 -3.40 4.90 -16.15
CA VAL A 111 -2.75 4.29 -17.31
C VAL A 111 -2.63 2.78 -17.13
N VAL A 112 -2.33 2.32 -15.91
CA VAL A 112 -2.24 0.89 -15.56
C VAL A 112 -3.61 0.22 -15.56
N ASP A 113 -4.64 0.88 -15.01
CA ASP A 113 -6.01 0.37 -14.93
C ASP A 113 -6.64 0.19 -16.32
N GLU A 114 -6.25 1.02 -17.29
CA GLU A 114 -6.63 0.89 -18.71
C GLU A 114 -5.81 -0.16 -19.49
N GLY A 115 -4.81 -0.79 -18.85
CA GLY A 115 -4.02 -1.87 -19.42
C GLY A 115 -2.76 -1.42 -20.17
N PHE A 116 -2.41 -0.14 -20.12
CA PHE A 116 -1.18 0.38 -20.72
C PHE A 116 0.05 0.12 -19.84
N ASP A 117 1.19 -0.16 -20.48
CA ASP A 117 2.48 -0.39 -19.83
C ASP A 117 3.56 0.64 -20.21
N THR A 118 3.13 1.75 -20.81
CA THR A 118 3.95 2.88 -21.27
C THR A 118 3.26 4.21 -20.93
N HIS A 119 4.04 5.29 -20.71
CA HIS A 119 3.43 6.61 -20.60
C HIS A 119 2.88 7.04 -21.97
N PRO A 120 1.77 7.80 -22.04
CA PRO A 120 1.26 8.34 -23.31
C PRO A 120 2.31 9.17 -24.09
N CYS A 121 3.27 9.79 -23.39
CA CYS A 121 4.38 10.51 -24.03
C CYS A 121 5.50 9.58 -24.55
N CYS A 122 5.57 8.35 -24.05
CA CYS A 122 6.55 7.33 -24.43
C CYS A 122 6.06 6.42 -25.57
N ASP A 123 4.77 6.41 -25.87
CA ASP A 123 4.17 5.61 -26.95
C ASP A 123 4.43 6.16 -28.36
N ARG A 124 5.00 7.36 -28.51
CA ARG A 124 5.31 7.91 -29.84
C ARG A 124 6.62 7.35 -30.39
N PRO A 125 6.59 6.55 -31.49
CA PRO A 125 7.80 6.18 -32.19
C PRO A 125 8.20 7.36 -33.09
N GLY A 126 9.16 8.15 -32.63
CA GLY A 126 9.78 9.22 -33.42
C GLY A 126 9.69 10.57 -32.74
N GLY A 127 10.79 10.97 -32.10
CA GLY A 127 10.94 12.31 -31.53
C GLY A 127 11.83 12.30 -30.31
N THR A 128 13.13 12.41 -30.55
CA THR A 128 14.14 12.93 -29.62
C THR A 128 13.59 13.65 -28.39
N GLY A 129 13.78 13.03 -27.22
CA GLY A 129 14.06 13.71 -25.95
C GLY A 129 12.94 14.49 -25.27
N CYS A 130 12.80 14.23 -23.96
CA CYS A 130 11.98 14.94 -22.96
C CYS A 130 12.15 16.48 -22.85
N HIS A 131 12.79 17.16 -23.82
CA HIS A 131 13.04 18.60 -23.75
C HIS A 131 11.93 19.47 -24.37
N GLY A 132 11.17 18.97 -25.35
CA GLY A 132 10.19 19.81 -26.07
C GLY A 132 8.92 20.15 -25.28
N VAL A 133 8.53 19.35 -24.29
CA VAL A 133 7.26 19.53 -23.56
C VAL A 133 7.37 20.68 -22.54
N LEU A 134 8.54 20.89 -21.93
CA LEU A 134 8.75 22.01 -21.00
C LEU A 134 8.80 23.37 -21.73
N GLU A 135 9.40 23.45 -22.92
CA GLU A 135 9.42 24.69 -23.70
C GLU A 135 8.03 25.05 -24.26
N HIS A 136 7.23 24.06 -24.67
CA HIS A 136 5.89 24.34 -25.18
C HIS A 136 4.90 24.72 -24.07
N ALA A 137 5.02 24.14 -22.87
CA ALA A 137 4.25 24.56 -21.70
C ALA A 137 4.62 25.99 -21.26
N ALA A 138 5.90 26.36 -21.33
CA ALA A 138 6.35 27.72 -21.03
C ALA A 138 5.82 28.74 -22.06
N GLN A 139 5.79 28.39 -23.34
CA GLN A 139 5.22 29.25 -24.40
C GLN A 139 3.70 29.43 -24.26
N MET A 140 2.98 28.37 -23.91
CA MET A 140 1.53 28.43 -23.65
C MET A 140 1.19 29.26 -22.41
N LEU A 141 1.95 29.10 -21.31
CA LEU A 141 1.74 29.86 -20.07
C LEU A 141 2.14 31.33 -20.23
N GLY A 142 3.22 31.62 -20.98
CA GLY A 142 3.63 32.99 -21.31
C GLY A 142 2.63 33.72 -22.22
N ALA A 143 2.04 33.02 -23.19
CA ALA A 143 1.02 33.59 -24.08
C ALA A 143 -0.31 33.89 -23.35
N THR A 144 -0.64 33.12 -22.30
CA THR A 144 -1.88 33.30 -21.53
C THR A 144 -1.81 34.52 -20.60
N LEU A 145 -0.61 34.90 -20.14
CA LEU A 145 -0.42 36.08 -19.26
C LEU A 145 -0.48 37.43 -20.00
N LEU A 146 -0.22 37.46 -21.31
CA LEU A 146 -0.30 38.69 -22.12
C LEU A 146 -1.68 38.90 -22.79
N ALA A 147 -2.56 37.91 -22.71
CA ALA A 147 -3.89 37.95 -23.34
C ALA A 147 -5.03 38.33 -22.35
N GLN A 148 -4.70 38.70 -21.11
CA GLN A 148 -5.70 39.23 -20.19
C GLN A 148 -5.90 40.74 -20.45
N PRO A 149 -7.10 41.18 -20.87
CA PRO A 149 -7.40 42.61 -20.91
C PRO A 149 -7.46 43.16 -19.48
N ALA A 150 -6.95 44.39 -19.31
CA ALA A 150 -6.97 45.16 -18.07
C ALA A 150 -8.40 45.55 -17.64
#